data_AF-A0A1I4UUS1-F1
#
_entry.id   AF-A0A1I4UUS1-F1
#
_cell.length_a   1.000
_cell.length_b   1.000
_cell.length_c   1.000
_cell.angle_alpha   90.00
_cell.angle_beta   90.00
_cell.angle_gamma   90.00
#
_symmetry.space_group_name_H-M   'P 1'
#
loop_
_entity.id
_entity.type
_entity.pdbx_description
1 polymer ?
#
loop_
_entity_poly.entity_id
_entity_poly.type
_entity_poly.pdbx_seq_one_letter_code
_entity_poly.pdbx_strand_id
1 'polypeptide(L)'
;MKTLTGLLMALASPLLFACQKQVAIEQTPGFTLHDQQQAAVAADTWETVIDNTSFASYTAFEANWNYLYPWGSDHNGTARMYGSPTDHNHIYLNNGVLTIKATRITWNEGNSSSDPYLPIRYHSGAVNTKEHIVVNDQFPNWEVKGDFQVPVVTGSWPAFWLTGVNSWPPESDIMEFKGNATNWQNTFRTPSDVSSTLTTVASPGNWHTYRAWITKVSATNVDIHYYIDGVWKAVHNANFVGKPLYVIINMQMEGSSGSPGPSADTYLNARNIYIGRTRAY
;
A
#
# COMPACT_ATOMS: atom_id res chain seq x y z
N MET A 1 57.78 -69.72 -9.57
CA MET A 1 57.26 -70.55 -10.67
C MET A 1 55.79 -70.24 -10.86
N LYS A 2 55.36 -70.08 -12.12
CA LYS A 2 54.02 -69.76 -12.65
C LYS A 2 53.67 -68.27 -12.75
N THR A 3 54.22 -67.68 -13.80
CA THR A 3 53.67 -66.59 -14.63
C THR A 3 52.25 -66.90 -15.08
N LEU A 4 51.35 -65.91 -15.05
CA LEU A 4 50.18 -65.89 -15.93
C LEU A 4 49.92 -64.47 -16.45
N THR A 5 49.73 -64.42 -17.76
CA THR A 5 49.59 -63.31 -18.70
C THR A 5 48.21 -62.67 -18.59
N GLY A 6 48.11 -61.34 -18.70
CA GLY A 6 46.84 -60.59 -18.73
C GLY A 6 46.83 -59.57 -19.87
N LEU A 7 45.89 -59.78 -20.79
CA LEU A 7 45.71 -59.19 -22.12
C LEU A 7 45.14 -57.75 -22.06
N LEU A 8 45.70 -56.81 -22.84
CA LEU A 8 45.08 -55.50 -23.11
C LEU A 8 43.98 -55.64 -24.18
N MET A 9 42.76 -55.19 -23.87
CA MET A 9 41.70 -54.93 -24.87
C MET A 9 41.43 -53.43 -24.93
N ALA A 10 41.63 -52.85 -26.13
CA ALA A 10 41.18 -51.52 -26.48
C ALA A 10 39.73 -51.59 -27.00
N LEU A 11 38.82 -50.83 -26.39
CA LEU A 11 37.45 -50.66 -26.85
C LEU A 11 37.30 -49.27 -27.46
N ALA A 12 37.03 -49.23 -28.77
CA ALA A 12 36.66 -48.05 -29.51
C ALA A 12 35.15 -47.78 -29.33
N SER A 13 34.79 -46.57 -28.91
CA SER A 13 33.40 -46.10 -28.85
C SER A 13 32.99 -45.45 -30.17
N PRO A 14 31.83 -45.78 -30.75
CA PRO A 14 31.31 -45.11 -31.92
C PRO A 14 30.61 -43.80 -31.53
N LEU A 15 30.95 -42.71 -32.22
CA LEU A 15 30.23 -41.43 -32.20
C LEU A 15 28.88 -41.58 -32.93
N LEU A 16 27.78 -41.51 -32.19
CA LEU A 16 26.44 -41.36 -32.75
C LEU A 16 26.17 -39.88 -33.03
N PHE A 17 26.06 -39.52 -34.31
CA PHE A 17 25.53 -38.22 -34.75
C PHE A 17 24.02 -38.18 -34.54
N ALA A 18 23.57 -37.50 -33.48
CA ALA A 18 22.17 -37.12 -33.30
C ALA A 18 21.95 -35.72 -33.90
N CYS A 19 21.11 -35.64 -34.93
CA CYS A 19 20.64 -34.40 -35.52
C CYS A 19 19.70 -33.70 -34.51
N GLN A 20 20.20 -32.71 -33.78
CA GLN A 20 19.38 -31.85 -32.94
C GLN A 20 18.61 -30.86 -33.82
N LYS A 21 17.28 -30.98 -33.81
CA LYS A 21 16.36 -29.98 -34.34
C LYS A 21 16.50 -28.73 -33.47
N GLN A 22 17.09 -27.68 -34.04
CA GLN A 22 17.32 -26.41 -33.36
C GLN A 22 15.96 -25.75 -33.08
N VAL A 23 15.53 -25.75 -31.82
CA VAL A 23 14.37 -24.97 -31.39
C VAL A 23 14.80 -23.51 -31.38
N ALA A 24 14.16 -22.68 -32.19
CA ALA A 24 14.33 -21.24 -32.14
C ALA A 24 13.95 -20.76 -30.74
N ILE A 25 14.91 -20.21 -30.00
CA ILE A 25 14.67 -19.51 -28.75
C ILE A 25 13.96 -18.22 -29.14
N GLU A 26 12.68 -18.13 -28.84
CA GLU A 26 11.91 -16.89 -28.94
C GLU A 26 12.55 -15.89 -27.96
N GLN A 27 13.26 -14.91 -28.50
CA GLN A 27 13.87 -13.84 -27.71
C GLN A 27 12.74 -13.04 -27.07
N THR A 28 12.66 -13.09 -25.74
CA THR A 28 11.90 -12.12 -24.96
C THR A 28 12.37 -10.72 -25.39
N PRO A 29 11.49 -9.75 -25.68
CA PRO A 29 11.94 -8.45 -26.13
C PRO A 29 12.79 -7.83 -25.02
N GLY A 30 14.10 -7.73 -25.25
CA GLY A 30 14.98 -7.00 -24.35
C GLY A 30 14.56 -5.53 -24.36
N PHE A 31 14.59 -4.89 -23.19
CA PHE A 31 14.40 -3.44 -23.08
C PHE A 31 15.30 -2.73 -24.09
N THR A 32 14.72 -1.82 -24.86
CA THR A 32 15.48 -1.05 -25.84
C THR A 32 16.47 -0.12 -25.13
N LEU A 33 17.51 0.32 -25.82
CA LEU A 33 18.43 1.34 -25.28
C LEU A 33 17.70 2.61 -24.83
N HIS A 34 16.60 2.94 -25.51
CA HIS A 34 15.72 4.05 -25.12
C HIS A 34 15.02 3.78 -23.78
N ASP A 35 14.49 2.56 -23.56
CA ASP A 35 13.86 2.19 -22.30
C ASP A 35 14.86 2.18 -21.13
N GLN A 36 16.08 1.71 -21.39
CA GLN A 36 17.17 1.72 -20.41
C GLN A 36 17.60 3.16 -20.06
N GLN A 37 17.65 4.05 -21.05
CA GLN A 37 17.99 5.45 -20.84
C GLN A 37 16.87 6.21 -20.10
N GLN A 38 15.60 5.95 -20.41
CA GLN A 38 14.47 6.48 -19.64
C GLN A 38 14.47 5.98 -18.20
N ALA A 39 14.76 4.70 -17.97
CA ALA A 39 14.86 4.15 -16.61
C ALA A 39 16.04 4.77 -15.83
N ALA A 40 17.18 5.01 -16.48
CA ALA A 40 18.32 5.67 -15.87
C ALA A 40 18.03 7.13 -15.52
N VAL A 41 17.39 7.90 -16.41
CA VAL A 41 16.98 9.28 -16.13
C VAL A 41 15.91 9.34 -15.03
N ALA A 42 14.96 8.39 -15.02
CA ALA A 42 13.99 8.28 -13.94
C ALA A 42 14.66 7.98 -12.58
N ALA A 43 15.73 7.17 -12.57
CA ALA A 43 16.51 6.91 -11.37
C ALA A 43 17.31 8.14 -10.91
N ASP A 44 17.93 8.88 -11.84
CA ASP A 44 18.71 10.10 -11.53
C ASP A 44 17.83 11.28 -11.06
N THR A 45 16.53 11.24 -11.33
CA THR A 45 15.56 12.28 -10.93
C THR A 45 14.69 11.89 -9.74
N TRP A 46 14.92 10.74 -9.12
CA TRP A 46 14.07 10.22 -8.06
C TRP A 46 14.40 10.86 -6.70
N GLU A 47 13.39 11.43 -6.06
CA GLU A 47 13.43 12.02 -4.72
C GLU A 47 12.66 11.14 -3.73
N THR A 48 13.26 10.88 -2.57
CA THR A 48 12.53 10.29 -1.44
C THR A 48 11.90 11.41 -0.61
N VAL A 49 10.58 11.34 -0.42
CA VAL A 49 9.79 12.30 0.38
C VAL A 49 9.63 11.78 1.81
N ILE A 50 9.25 10.51 1.95
CA ILE A 50 9.21 9.79 3.23
C ILE A 50 9.95 8.48 3.02
N ASP A 51 10.97 8.21 3.82
CA ASP A 51 11.68 6.94 3.82
C ASP A 51 11.08 5.94 4.84
N ASN A 52 11.60 4.70 4.82
CA ASN A 52 11.14 3.62 5.68
C ASN A 52 11.47 3.80 7.17
N THR A 53 12.14 4.89 7.56
CA THR A 53 12.51 5.19 8.94
C THR A 53 11.53 6.12 9.64
N SER A 54 10.45 6.55 8.97
CA SER A 54 9.46 7.45 9.57
C SER A 54 8.80 6.91 10.84
N PHE A 55 8.87 5.61 11.10
CA PHE A 55 8.34 4.96 12.32
C PHE A 55 9.43 4.52 13.32
N ALA A 56 10.69 4.92 13.10
CA ALA A 56 11.82 4.53 13.95
C ALA A 56 11.77 5.16 15.36
N SER A 57 11.14 6.33 15.49
CA SER A 57 10.93 7.03 16.77
C SER A 57 9.76 8.00 16.65
N TYR A 58 9.21 8.48 17.78
CA TYR A 58 8.18 9.51 17.76
C TYR A 58 8.68 10.82 17.14
N THR A 59 9.94 11.18 17.31
CA THR A 59 10.52 12.35 16.62
C THR A 59 10.52 12.17 15.10
N ALA A 60 10.90 10.99 14.59
CA ALA A 60 10.86 10.70 13.15
C ALA A 60 9.42 10.64 12.63
N PHE A 61 8.50 10.09 13.42
CA PHE A 61 7.08 10.05 13.10
C PHE A 61 6.51 11.46 13.02
N GLU A 62 6.71 12.28 14.05
CA GLU A 62 6.20 13.64 14.12
C GLU A 62 6.88 14.59 13.13
N ALA A 63 8.04 14.24 12.57
CA ALA A 63 8.62 14.98 11.45
C ALA A 63 7.81 14.83 10.16
N ASN A 64 7.14 13.68 9.98
CA ASN A 64 6.52 13.29 8.70
C ASN A 64 4.98 13.14 8.78
N TRP A 65 4.44 12.92 9.97
CA TRP A 65 3.05 12.53 10.20
C TRP A 65 2.38 13.43 11.23
N ASN A 66 1.08 13.63 11.05
CA ASN A 66 0.15 14.15 12.04
C ASN A 66 -0.67 12.99 12.61
N TYR A 67 -1.10 13.14 13.86
CA TYR A 67 -2.14 12.30 14.45
C TYR A 67 -3.51 12.69 13.88
N LEU A 68 -4.46 11.74 13.96
CA LEU A 68 -5.86 11.84 13.53
C LEU A 68 -6.04 11.96 12.01
N TYR A 69 -7.30 12.07 11.56
CA TYR A 69 -7.58 12.48 10.20
C TYR A 69 -7.26 13.98 10.04
N PRO A 70 -7.02 14.47 8.82
CA PRO A 70 -6.78 15.89 8.57
C PRO A 70 -7.93 16.82 9.04
N TRP A 71 -9.15 16.28 9.15
CA TRP A 71 -10.35 16.98 9.61
C TRP A 71 -10.77 16.65 11.06
N GLY A 72 -9.94 15.91 11.80
CA GLY A 72 -10.19 15.60 13.22
C GLY A 72 -10.35 14.12 13.52
N SER A 73 -11.13 13.80 14.56
CA SER A 73 -11.16 12.46 15.17
C SER A 73 -12.14 11.49 14.55
N ASP A 74 -13.10 11.95 13.74
CA ASP A 74 -14.28 11.17 13.38
C ASP A 74 -14.34 10.91 11.86
N HIS A 75 -15.04 9.84 11.48
CA HIS A 75 -15.33 9.46 10.09
C HIS A 75 -16.68 8.72 10.02
N ASN A 76 -17.00 8.11 8.89
CA ASN A 76 -18.25 7.38 8.61
C ASN A 76 -18.39 6.00 9.30
N GLY A 77 -17.65 5.75 10.37
CA GLY A 77 -17.75 4.53 11.18
C GLY A 77 -18.08 4.82 12.64
N THR A 78 -17.90 3.81 13.49
CA THR A 78 -18.21 3.87 14.94
C THR A 78 -16.98 4.06 15.82
N ALA A 79 -15.78 4.16 15.24
CA ALA A 79 -14.58 4.50 15.98
C ALA A 79 -14.32 6.00 15.98
N ARG A 80 -13.98 6.52 17.16
CA ARG A 80 -13.35 7.83 17.34
C ARG A 80 -11.83 7.66 17.48
N MET A 81 -11.08 8.49 16.77
CA MET A 81 -9.63 8.43 16.73
C MET A 81 -9.01 9.20 17.89
N TYR A 82 -8.03 8.60 18.54
CA TYR A 82 -7.23 9.17 19.63
C TYR A 82 -5.75 9.09 19.30
N GLY A 83 -5.04 10.18 19.57
CA GLY A 83 -3.61 10.28 19.38
C GLY A 83 -3.13 11.72 19.44
N SER A 84 -2.00 11.94 20.10
CA SER A 84 -1.30 13.21 20.14
C SER A 84 0.17 12.98 20.53
N PRO A 85 1.07 13.99 20.44
CA PRO A 85 2.45 13.86 20.94
C PRO A 85 2.57 13.45 22.42
N THR A 86 1.48 13.59 23.19
CA THR A 86 1.41 13.24 24.61
C THR A 86 0.48 12.07 24.92
N ASP A 87 -0.19 11.50 23.91
CA ASP A 87 -1.12 10.37 24.06
C ASP A 87 -0.95 9.37 22.91
N HIS A 88 -0.35 8.24 23.23
CA HIS A 88 -0.06 7.15 22.29
C HIS A 88 -0.90 5.89 22.58
N ASN A 89 -2.00 6.00 23.32
CA ASN A 89 -2.78 4.84 23.78
C ASN A 89 -3.39 3.99 22.65
N HIS A 90 -3.67 4.62 21.50
CA HIS A 90 -4.24 3.97 20.30
C HIS A 90 -3.33 4.03 19.07
N ILE A 91 -2.24 4.79 19.14
CA ILE A 91 -1.26 4.99 18.07
C ILE A 91 0.11 4.94 18.73
N TYR A 92 0.84 3.84 18.55
CA TYR A 92 2.15 3.67 19.17
C TYR A 92 3.16 3.00 18.25
N LEU A 93 4.42 3.30 18.49
CA LEU A 93 5.55 2.76 17.75
C LEU A 93 6.27 1.69 18.55
N ASN A 94 6.60 0.58 17.89
CA ASN A 94 7.46 -0.46 18.45
C ASN A 94 8.40 -1.00 17.37
N ASN A 95 9.72 -0.83 17.55
CA ASN A 95 10.76 -1.34 16.64
C ASN A 95 10.51 -1.05 15.15
N GLY A 96 10.19 0.21 14.81
CA GLY A 96 9.93 0.61 13.41
C GLY A 96 8.54 0.24 12.87
N VAL A 97 7.66 -0.28 13.73
CA VAL A 97 6.28 -0.62 13.39
C VAL A 97 5.33 0.38 14.05
N LEU A 98 4.49 1.03 13.25
CA LEU A 98 3.31 1.73 13.71
C LEU A 98 2.22 0.70 14.03
N THR A 99 1.68 0.75 15.24
CA THR A 99 0.52 -0.03 15.66
C THR A 99 -0.65 0.89 15.93
N ILE A 100 -1.77 0.62 15.29
CA ILE A 100 -3.06 1.25 15.59
C ILE A 100 -3.96 0.22 16.28
N LYS A 101 -4.41 0.56 17.49
CA LYS A 101 -5.27 -0.31 18.30
C LYS A 101 -6.70 0.22 18.33
N ALA A 102 -7.65 -0.62 17.93
CA ALA A 102 -9.07 -0.40 18.16
C ALA A 102 -9.54 -1.15 19.42
N THR A 103 -10.17 -0.44 20.34
CA THR A 103 -10.73 -0.98 21.60
C THR A 103 -12.21 -0.64 21.68
N ARG A 104 -13.03 -1.64 22.01
CA ARG A 104 -14.47 -1.44 22.20
C ARG A 104 -14.73 -0.73 23.53
N ILE A 105 -15.58 0.30 23.51
CA ILE A 105 -16.03 0.99 24.73
C ILE A 105 -17.36 0.46 25.23
N THR A 106 -17.64 0.65 26.53
CA THR A 106 -18.88 0.18 27.18
C THR A 106 -19.74 1.30 27.75
N TRP A 107 -19.39 2.56 27.46
CA TRP A 107 -20.15 3.74 27.87
C TRP A 107 -20.67 4.50 26.65
N ASN A 108 -21.62 5.42 26.86
CA ASN A 108 -22.10 6.30 25.81
C ASN A 108 -21.19 7.52 25.69
N GLU A 109 -20.48 7.63 24.58
CA GLU A 109 -19.63 8.77 24.26
C GLU A 109 -20.28 9.76 23.25
N GLY A 110 -21.52 9.49 22.86
CA GLY A 110 -22.20 10.19 21.79
C GLY A 110 -21.91 9.59 20.41
N ASN A 111 -22.10 10.41 19.38
CA ASN A 111 -22.03 9.99 17.99
C ASN A 111 -20.82 10.60 17.29
N SER A 112 -20.43 9.99 16.17
CA SER A 112 -19.51 10.57 15.19
C SER A 112 -20.03 11.93 14.74
N SER A 113 -19.13 12.89 14.58
CA SER A 113 -19.42 14.19 13.98
C SER A 113 -19.52 14.15 12.45
N SER A 114 -19.29 12.98 11.82
CA SER A 114 -19.33 12.79 10.37
C SER A 114 -20.53 11.93 9.97
N ASP A 115 -21.12 12.20 8.80
CA ASP A 115 -22.17 11.38 8.20
C ASP A 115 -21.73 9.89 8.13
N PRO A 116 -22.60 8.92 8.50
CA PRO A 116 -24.01 9.06 8.85
C PRO A 116 -24.28 9.25 10.37
N TYR A 117 -23.35 9.87 11.09
CA TYR A 117 -23.43 10.23 12.52
C TYR A 117 -23.69 9.01 13.43
N LEU A 118 -22.98 7.92 13.17
CA LEU A 118 -23.12 6.67 13.93
C LEU A 118 -22.70 6.83 15.40
N PRO A 119 -23.29 6.09 16.35
CA PRO A 119 -22.84 6.10 17.74
C PRO A 119 -21.39 5.61 17.85
N ILE A 120 -20.58 6.26 18.68
CA ILE A 120 -19.22 5.82 18.96
C ILE A 120 -19.27 4.56 19.82
N ARG A 121 -18.64 3.50 19.32
CA ARG A 121 -18.54 2.18 19.96
C ARG A 121 -17.10 1.74 20.17
N TYR A 122 -16.14 2.41 19.53
CA TYR A 122 -14.72 2.08 19.61
C TYR A 122 -13.87 3.33 19.76
N HIS A 123 -12.75 3.19 20.47
CA HIS A 123 -11.61 4.08 20.41
C HIS A 123 -10.58 3.47 19.49
N SER A 124 -10.00 4.25 18.58
CA SER A 124 -9.01 3.78 17.61
C SER A 124 -8.03 4.89 17.24
N GLY A 125 -7.32 4.75 16.11
CA GLY A 125 -6.37 5.74 15.63
C GLY A 125 -6.38 5.95 14.12
N ALA A 126 -5.93 7.13 13.72
CA ALA A 126 -5.61 7.53 12.36
C ALA A 126 -4.35 8.40 12.38
N VAL A 127 -3.59 8.37 11.29
CA VAL A 127 -2.44 9.25 11.06
C VAL A 127 -2.47 9.72 9.61
N ASN A 128 -1.98 10.92 9.34
CA ASN A 128 -1.88 11.47 7.98
C ASN A 128 -0.52 12.12 7.73
N THR A 129 -0.06 12.13 6.49
CA THR A 129 1.21 12.77 6.13
C THR A 129 1.14 14.29 6.22
N LYS A 130 2.24 14.92 6.67
CA LYS A 130 2.42 16.37 6.61
C LYS A 130 2.69 16.87 5.20
N GLU A 131 3.45 16.08 4.43
CA GLU A 131 3.67 16.30 3.01
C GLU A 131 2.48 15.80 2.20
N HIS A 132 2.15 16.54 1.13
CA HIS A 132 1.08 16.19 0.22
C HIS A 132 1.63 15.66 -1.10
N ILE A 133 0.94 14.67 -1.66
CA ILE A 133 1.19 14.21 -3.02
C ILE A 133 0.54 15.22 -3.97
N VAL A 134 1.34 15.78 -4.87
CA VAL A 134 0.86 16.67 -5.93
C VAL A 134 1.45 16.22 -7.26
N VAL A 135 0.65 15.56 -8.08
CA VAL A 135 1.06 15.13 -9.42
C VAL A 135 0.93 16.31 -10.37
N ASN A 136 2.03 16.73 -10.99
CA ASN A 136 2.07 17.86 -11.93
C ASN A 136 3.24 17.72 -12.91
N ASP A 137 3.51 18.75 -13.73
CA ASP A 137 4.61 18.70 -14.71
C ASP A 137 5.99 18.61 -14.06
N GLN A 138 6.18 19.21 -12.88
CA GLN A 138 7.44 19.13 -12.14
C GLN A 138 7.61 17.78 -11.43
N PHE A 139 6.51 17.20 -10.91
CA PHE A 139 6.50 15.91 -10.22
C PHE A 139 5.51 14.95 -10.89
N PRO A 140 5.86 14.40 -12.07
CA PRO A 140 4.91 13.64 -12.89
C PRO A 140 4.67 12.22 -12.39
N ASN A 141 5.60 11.64 -11.61
CA ASN A 141 5.47 10.29 -11.06
C ASN A 141 5.61 10.31 -9.55
N TRP A 142 4.79 9.51 -8.87
CA TRP A 142 4.83 9.27 -7.43
C TRP A 142 4.70 7.78 -7.13
N GLU A 143 5.40 7.32 -6.11
CA GLU A 143 5.21 6.00 -5.50
C GLU A 143 4.75 6.16 -4.07
N VAL A 144 3.73 5.40 -3.67
CA VAL A 144 3.26 5.29 -2.30
C VAL A 144 3.17 3.81 -1.97
N LYS A 145 3.91 3.35 -0.97
CA LYS A 145 3.87 1.93 -0.56
C LYS A 145 4.09 1.75 0.92
N GLY A 146 3.69 0.60 1.42
CA GLY A 146 3.91 0.18 2.80
C GLY A 146 3.59 -1.28 3.02
N ASP A 147 4.12 -1.84 4.11
CA ASP A 147 3.82 -3.20 4.56
C ASP A 147 2.81 -3.16 5.69
N PHE A 148 1.79 -4.01 5.61
CA PHE A 148 0.71 -4.03 6.59
C PHE A 148 0.38 -5.44 7.06
N GLN A 149 0.01 -5.56 8.33
CA GLN A 149 -0.77 -6.68 8.87
C GLN A 149 -2.13 -6.14 9.24
N VAL A 150 -3.17 -6.69 8.62
CA VAL A 150 -4.52 -6.12 8.74
C VAL A 150 -5.47 -7.12 9.42
N PRO A 151 -6.34 -6.63 10.32
CA PRO A 151 -7.44 -7.41 10.85
C PRO A 151 -8.56 -7.51 9.82
N VAL A 152 -9.21 -8.68 9.76
CA VAL A 152 -10.29 -8.97 8.78
C VAL A 152 -11.50 -9.63 9.43
N VAL A 153 -11.73 -9.29 10.70
CA VAL A 153 -12.90 -9.73 11.47
C VAL A 153 -14.08 -8.80 11.17
N THR A 154 -15.31 -9.30 11.14
CA THR A 154 -16.50 -8.45 10.93
C THR A 154 -16.43 -7.18 11.79
N GLY A 155 -16.67 -6.02 11.18
CA GLY A 155 -16.57 -4.72 11.81
C GLY A 155 -15.17 -4.12 11.91
N SER A 156 -14.11 -4.78 11.43
CA SER A 156 -12.79 -4.14 11.28
C SER A 156 -12.66 -3.44 9.92
N TRP A 157 -12.21 -2.17 9.93
CA TRP A 157 -12.02 -1.37 8.72
C TRP A 157 -10.65 -0.67 8.68
N PRO A 158 -9.55 -1.42 8.52
CA PRO A 158 -8.23 -0.84 8.28
C PRO A 158 -8.14 -0.26 6.86
N ALA A 159 -7.43 0.86 6.71
CA ALA A 159 -7.20 1.49 5.41
C ALA A 159 -5.83 2.20 5.31
N PHE A 160 -5.30 2.23 4.09
CA PHE A 160 -4.17 3.06 3.63
C PHE A 160 -4.53 3.66 2.28
N TRP A 161 -4.70 4.98 2.25
CA TRP A 161 -5.43 5.65 1.18
C TRP A 161 -4.98 7.10 1.00
N LEU A 162 -5.38 7.68 -0.14
CA LEU A 162 -5.14 9.07 -0.50
C LEU A 162 -6.45 9.83 -0.60
N THR A 163 -6.48 11.08 -0.15
CA THR A 163 -7.67 11.93 -0.29
C THR A 163 -7.33 13.40 -0.46
N GLY A 164 -8.20 14.16 -1.11
CA GLY A 164 -7.98 15.57 -1.41
C GLY A 164 -7.84 16.45 -0.17
N VAL A 165 -6.90 17.39 -0.21
CA VAL A 165 -6.66 18.32 0.91
C VAL A 165 -7.79 19.34 1.09
N ASN A 166 -8.38 19.80 -0.02
CA ASN A 166 -9.35 20.89 -0.04
C ASN A 166 -10.73 20.46 -0.56
N SER A 167 -10.90 19.19 -0.93
CA SER A 167 -12.13 18.68 -1.48
C SER A 167 -12.20 17.17 -1.33
N TRP A 168 -13.42 16.65 -1.24
CA TRP A 168 -13.69 15.23 -1.41
C TRP A 168 -14.79 15.03 -2.44
N PRO A 169 -14.59 14.17 -3.45
CA PRO A 169 -13.30 13.63 -3.91
C PRO A 169 -12.31 14.73 -4.37
N PRO A 170 -11.04 14.42 -4.69
CA PRO A 170 -10.47 13.14 -5.11
C PRO A 170 -10.18 12.15 -3.97
N GLU A 171 -10.23 10.85 -4.25
CA GLU A 171 -9.81 9.78 -3.33
C GLU A 171 -9.28 8.56 -4.08
N SER A 172 -8.28 7.88 -3.51
CA SER A 172 -7.74 6.62 -4.00
C SER A 172 -7.34 5.71 -2.84
N ASP A 173 -7.98 4.57 -2.70
CA ASP A 173 -7.65 3.55 -1.69
C ASP A 173 -6.59 2.59 -2.24
N ILE A 174 -5.45 2.48 -1.55
CA ILE A 174 -4.39 1.53 -1.91
C ILE A 174 -4.64 0.18 -1.23
N MET A 175 -5.04 0.27 0.04
CA MET A 175 -5.44 -0.85 0.89
C MET A 175 -6.69 -0.46 1.67
N GLU A 176 -7.73 -1.26 1.58
CA GLU A 176 -8.96 -1.10 2.36
C GLU A 176 -9.60 -2.48 2.56
N PHE A 177 -9.82 -2.86 3.82
CA PHE A 177 -10.54 -4.10 4.14
C PHE A 177 -11.82 -3.79 4.90
N LYS A 178 -12.88 -4.54 4.62
CA LYS A 178 -14.22 -4.34 5.19
C LYS A 178 -14.71 -5.63 5.83
N GLY A 179 -14.18 -5.94 7.01
CA GLY A 179 -14.58 -7.08 7.83
C GLY A 179 -14.39 -8.46 7.20
N ASN A 180 -13.58 -8.57 6.14
CA ASN A 180 -13.22 -9.81 5.47
C ASN A 180 -11.88 -9.65 4.72
N ALA A 181 -11.36 -10.75 4.15
CA ALA A 181 -10.03 -10.81 3.53
C ALA A 181 -9.92 -10.22 2.11
N THR A 182 -10.90 -9.44 1.66
CA THR A 182 -10.86 -8.76 0.36
C THR A 182 -10.33 -7.35 0.52
N ASN A 183 -9.21 -7.07 -0.15
CA ASN A 183 -8.70 -5.73 -0.30
C ASN A 183 -9.48 -5.00 -1.40
N TRP A 184 -9.91 -3.78 -1.11
CA TRP A 184 -10.55 -2.88 -2.04
C TRP A 184 -9.55 -1.80 -2.45
N GLN A 185 -9.32 -1.70 -3.76
CA GLN A 185 -8.62 -0.59 -4.36
C GLN A 185 -9.66 0.23 -5.09
N ASN A 186 -10.02 1.39 -4.54
CA ASN A 186 -11.01 2.28 -5.14
C ASN A 186 -10.34 3.56 -5.64
N THR A 187 -10.96 4.21 -6.62
CA THR A 187 -10.63 5.57 -7.02
C THR A 187 -11.90 6.35 -7.28
N PHE A 188 -12.17 7.34 -6.44
CA PHE A 188 -13.33 8.21 -6.56
C PHE A 188 -12.95 9.48 -7.32
N ARG A 189 -13.61 9.70 -8.46
CA ARG A 189 -13.56 10.95 -9.21
C ARG A 189 -14.69 11.89 -8.77
N THR A 190 -15.82 11.30 -8.41
CA THR A 190 -16.98 11.91 -7.76
C THR A 190 -17.56 10.91 -6.75
N PRO A 191 -18.54 11.28 -5.89
CA PRO A 191 -19.16 10.32 -4.96
C PRO A 191 -19.82 9.11 -5.64
N SER A 192 -20.16 9.20 -6.94
CA SER A 192 -20.80 8.12 -7.70
C SER A 192 -19.95 7.55 -8.83
N ASP A 193 -18.91 8.28 -9.26
CA ASP A 193 -17.95 7.80 -10.26
C ASP A 193 -16.73 7.20 -9.56
N VAL A 194 -16.78 5.88 -9.39
CA VAL A 194 -15.77 5.07 -8.71
C VAL A 194 -15.29 3.93 -9.59
N SER A 195 -13.98 3.74 -9.66
CA SER A 195 -13.36 2.51 -10.15
C SER A 195 -12.97 1.65 -8.96
N SER A 196 -13.34 0.37 -8.96
CA SER A 196 -13.01 -0.56 -7.87
C SER A 196 -12.39 -1.83 -8.42
N THR A 197 -11.26 -2.21 -7.83
CA THR A 197 -10.62 -3.51 -8.03
C THR A 197 -10.58 -4.23 -6.69
N LEU A 198 -11.18 -5.42 -6.64
CA LEU A 198 -11.26 -6.24 -5.43
C LEU A 198 -10.31 -7.42 -5.56
N THR A 199 -9.44 -7.61 -4.57
CA THR A 199 -8.52 -8.75 -4.52
C THR A 199 -8.60 -9.44 -3.17
N THR A 200 -8.94 -10.73 -3.15
CA THR A 200 -8.82 -11.55 -1.94
C THR A 200 -7.34 -11.76 -1.61
N VAL A 201 -6.94 -11.40 -0.40
CA VAL A 201 -5.58 -11.57 0.11
C VAL A 201 -5.55 -12.76 1.05
N ALA A 202 -4.66 -13.72 0.78
CA ALA A 202 -4.50 -14.89 1.65
C ALA A 202 -3.77 -14.47 2.94
N SER A 203 -4.29 -14.88 4.09
CA SER A 203 -3.69 -14.63 5.40
C SER A 203 -3.33 -13.15 5.66
N PRO A 204 -4.30 -12.22 5.58
CA PRO A 204 -4.04 -10.77 5.63
C PRO A 204 -3.44 -10.27 6.98
N GLY A 205 -3.45 -11.12 8.02
CA GLY A 205 -2.71 -10.87 9.26
C GLY A 205 -1.19 -11.07 9.16
N ASN A 206 -0.69 -11.64 8.05
CA ASN A 206 0.73 -11.64 7.71
C ASN A 206 1.13 -10.30 7.08
N TRP A 207 2.42 -10.05 6.94
CA TRP A 207 2.91 -8.86 6.25
C TRP A 207 2.66 -8.97 4.74
N HIS A 208 1.92 -7.99 4.21
CA HIS A 208 1.72 -7.80 2.77
C HIS A 208 2.12 -6.39 2.38
N THR A 209 2.70 -6.24 1.19
CA THR A 209 3.07 -4.92 0.65
C THR A 209 1.95 -4.40 -0.23
N TYR A 210 1.43 -3.21 0.06
CA TYR A 210 0.46 -2.50 -0.77
C TYR A 210 1.12 -1.28 -1.38
N ARG A 211 0.90 -1.08 -2.68
CA ARG A 211 1.59 -0.04 -3.45
C ARG A 211 0.68 0.59 -4.48
N ALA A 212 0.75 1.91 -4.57
CA ALA A 212 0.27 2.70 -5.68
C ALA A 212 1.45 3.36 -6.41
N TRP A 213 1.45 3.28 -7.73
CA TRP A 213 2.32 4.05 -8.60
C TRP A 213 1.46 4.99 -9.43
N ILE A 214 1.66 6.30 -9.26
CA ILE A 214 0.81 7.34 -9.83
C ILE A 214 1.62 8.11 -10.87
N THR A 215 1.14 8.13 -12.11
CA THR A 215 1.81 8.80 -13.23
C THR A 215 0.86 9.80 -13.88
N LYS A 216 1.33 11.03 -14.12
CA LYS A 216 0.66 12.00 -14.98
C LYS A 216 0.61 11.48 -16.41
N VAL A 217 -0.59 11.33 -16.97
CA VAL A 217 -0.79 10.83 -18.35
C VAL A 217 -1.43 11.86 -19.28
N SER A 218 -1.96 12.96 -18.74
CA SER A 218 -2.44 14.10 -19.53
C SER A 218 -2.31 15.41 -18.75
N ALA A 219 -2.86 16.50 -19.27
CA ALA A 219 -2.95 17.78 -18.56
C ALA A 219 -3.80 17.69 -17.28
N THR A 220 -4.76 16.76 -17.24
CA THR A 220 -5.74 16.65 -16.14
C THR A 220 -5.68 15.31 -15.43
N ASN A 221 -5.23 14.25 -16.09
CA ASN A 221 -5.40 12.89 -15.61
C ASN A 221 -4.08 12.24 -15.20
N VAL A 222 -4.21 11.36 -14.21
CA VAL A 222 -3.20 10.43 -13.75
C VAL A 222 -3.68 9.00 -13.97
N ASP A 223 -2.74 8.09 -14.16
CA ASP A 223 -2.96 6.65 -14.01
C ASP A 223 -2.40 6.20 -12.66
N ILE A 224 -3.22 5.50 -11.89
CA ILE A 224 -2.88 4.92 -10.58
C ILE A 224 -2.80 3.41 -10.75
N HIS A 225 -1.58 2.89 -10.74
CA HIS A 225 -1.32 1.45 -10.82
C HIS A 225 -1.24 0.86 -9.43
N TYR A 226 -2.04 -0.16 -9.16
CA TYR A 226 -2.09 -0.82 -7.87
C TYR A 226 -1.37 -2.16 -7.88
N TYR A 227 -0.68 -2.45 -6.78
CA TYR A 227 0.04 -3.69 -6.59
C TYR A 227 -0.20 -4.23 -5.18
N ILE A 228 -0.24 -5.55 -5.05
CA ILE A 228 -0.20 -6.27 -3.78
C ILE A 228 0.92 -7.29 -3.88
N ASP A 229 1.87 -7.27 -2.94
CA ASP A 229 3.07 -8.13 -2.91
C ASP A 229 3.88 -8.08 -4.22
N GLY A 230 3.99 -6.88 -4.80
CA GLY A 230 4.66 -6.65 -6.09
C GLY A 230 3.87 -7.13 -7.31
N VAL A 231 2.73 -7.81 -7.13
CA VAL A 231 1.88 -8.28 -8.23
C VAL A 231 0.92 -7.16 -8.63
N TRP A 232 0.99 -6.75 -9.90
CA TRP A 232 0.07 -5.79 -10.51
C TRP A 232 -1.39 -6.28 -10.42
N LYS A 233 -2.30 -5.38 -10.04
CA LYS A 233 -3.74 -5.68 -9.89
C LYS A 233 -4.61 -4.92 -10.88
N ALA A 234 -4.37 -3.62 -11.00
CA ALA A 234 -5.16 -2.75 -11.86
C ALA A 234 -4.44 -1.44 -12.17
N VAL A 235 -4.97 -0.73 -13.16
CA VAL A 235 -4.73 0.69 -13.37
C VAL A 235 -6.08 1.41 -13.35
N HIS A 236 -6.19 2.48 -12.56
CA HIS A 236 -7.34 3.36 -12.56
C HIS A 236 -6.92 4.74 -13.10
N ASN A 237 -7.75 5.33 -13.94
CA ASN A 237 -7.53 6.68 -14.46
C ASN A 237 -8.38 7.70 -13.68
N ALA A 238 -7.80 8.85 -13.34
CA ALA A 238 -8.50 9.88 -12.57
C ALA A 238 -7.98 11.30 -12.83
N ASN A 239 -8.84 12.30 -12.70
CA ASN A 239 -8.52 13.71 -12.95
C ASN A 239 -7.80 14.38 -11.76
N PHE A 240 -6.70 13.79 -11.28
CA PHE A 240 -6.03 14.20 -10.05
C PHE A 240 -4.82 15.13 -10.25
N VAL A 241 -4.45 15.48 -11.49
CA VAL A 241 -3.33 16.40 -11.74
C VAL A 241 -3.59 17.74 -11.06
N GLY A 242 -2.58 18.24 -10.33
CA GLY A 242 -2.63 19.50 -9.59
C GLY A 242 -3.46 19.47 -8.30
N LYS A 243 -4.12 18.35 -7.98
CA LYS A 243 -4.89 18.21 -6.73
C LYS A 243 -3.96 17.67 -5.63
N PRO A 244 -3.73 18.43 -4.53
CA PRO A 244 -2.96 17.91 -3.41
C PRO A 244 -3.72 16.83 -2.66
N LEU A 245 -3.04 15.74 -2.33
CA LEU A 245 -3.59 14.58 -1.63
C LEU A 245 -2.83 14.33 -0.32
N TYR A 246 -3.58 14.13 0.78
CA TYR A 246 -3.06 13.49 1.98
C TYR A 246 -2.82 12.01 1.71
N VAL A 247 -1.91 11.39 2.46
CA VAL A 247 -1.85 9.94 2.65
C VAL A 247 -2.27 9.63 4.09
N ILE A 248 -3.21 8.70 4.26
CA ILE A 248 -3.82 8.37 5.54
C ILE A 248 -3.65 6.88 5.84
N ILE A 249 -3.32 6.55 7.09
CA ILE A 249 -3.40 5.21 7.65
C ILE A 249 -4.37 5.26 8.83
N ASN A 250 -5.40 4.42 8.84
CA ASN A 250 -6.34 4.36 9.96
C ASN A 250 -6.89 2.96 10.20
N MET A 251 -7.50 2.79 11.38
CA MET A 251 -8.27 1.60 11.75
C MET A 251 -9.68 2.05 12.16
N GLN A 252 -10.59 2.16 11.19
CA GLN A 252 -12.00 2.45 11.47
C GLN A 252 -12.74 1.17 11.91
N MET A 253 -13.90 1.29 12.54
CA MET A 253 -14.70 0.16 13.02
C MET A 253 -16.17 0.27 12.61
N GLU A 254 -16.77 -0.86 12.27
CA GLU A 254 -18.15 -1.02 11.79
C GLU A 254 -18.45 -0.16 10.55
N GLY A 255 -19.69 0.33 10.39
CA GLY A 255 -20.11 1.00 9.16
C GLY A 255 -20.09 0.04 7.97
N SER A 256 -19.37 0.39 6.91
CA SER A 256 -19.23 -0.45 5.70
C SER A 256 -18.53 -1.80 5.94
N SER A 257 -17.86 -1.97 7.09
CA SER A 257 -17.23 -3.24 7.48
C SER A 257 -18.17 -4.23 8.20
N GLY A 258 -19.44 -3.86 8.37
CA GLY A 258 -20.46 -4.67 9.02
C GLY A 258 -20.50 -4.53 10.54
N SER A 259 -21.51 -5.13 11.16
CA SER A 259 -21.70 -5.14 12.61
C SER A 259 -22.38 -6.44 13.06
N PRO A 260 -22.21 -6.87 14.33
CA PRO A 260 -21.39 -6.24 15.37
C PRO A 260 -19.88 -6.41 15.11
N GLY A 261 -19.09 -5.41 15.51
CA GLY A 261 -17.64 -5.52 15.53
C GLY A 261 -17.10 -6.39 16.69
N PRO A 262 -15.78 -6.61 16.75
CA PRO A 262 -15.14 -7.46 17.75
C PRO A 262 -15.24 -6.87 19.17
N SER A 263 -15.35 -7.73 20.18
CA SER A 263 -15.30 -7.32 21.59
C SER A 263 -13.89 -7.18 22.16
N ALA A 264 -12.91 -7.84 21.54
CA ALA A 264 -11.50 -7.78 21.94
C ALA A 264 -10.77 -6.67 21.19
N ASP A 265 -9.63 -6.23 21.75
CA ASP A 265 -8.73 -5.31 21.06
C ASP A 265 -8.32 -5.87 19.70
N THR A 266 -8.32 -4.98 18.71
CA THR A 266 -8.01 -5.30 17.31
C THR A 266 -6.88 -4.39 16.84
N TYR A 267 -5.91 -4.93 16.11
CA TYR A 267 -4.67 -4.23 15.78
C TYR A 267 -4.42 -4.19 14.28
N LEU A 268 -4.09 -3.00 13.78
CA LEU A 268 -3.49 -2.77 12.48
C LEU A 268 -2.01 -2.45 12.69
N ASN A 269 -1.12 -3.17 12.01
CA ASN A 269 0.32 -2.89 12.05
C ASN A 269 0.78 -2.39 10.68
N ALA A 270 1.63 -1.37 10.66
CA ALA A 270 2.20 -0.79 9.47
C ALA A 270 3.72 -0.57 9.64
N ARG A 271 4.50 -0.88 8.60
CA ARG A 271 5.94 -0.61 8.57
C ARG A 271 6.41 -0.34 7.15
N ASN A 272 7.67 0.08 7.01
CA ASN A 272 8.29 0.29 5.70
C ASN A 272 7.47 1.23 4.79
N ILE A 273 6.83 2.25 5.37
CA ILE A 273 6.12 3.24 4.58
C ILE A 273 7.14 4.02 3.75
N TYR A 274 6.83 4.22 2.48
CA TYR A 274 7.70 4.90 1.56
C TYR A 274 6.87 5.78 0.63
N ILE A 275 7.31 7.03 0.47
CA ILE A 275 6.80 7.96 -0.53
C ILE A 275 7.98 8.52 -1.30
N GLY A 276 7.94 8.36 -2.62
CA GLY A 276 8.95 8.90 -3.53
C GLY A 276 8.31 9.51 -4.77
N ARG A 277 9.09 10.30 -5.51
CA ARG A 277 8.64 10.96 -6.74
C ARG A 277 9.79 11.21 -7.71
N THR A 278 9.50 11.35 -8.99
CA THR A 278 10.46 11.92 -9.95
C THR A 278 10.37 13.44 -9.98
N ARG A 279 11.47 14.15 -10.23
CA ARG A 279 11.48 15.57 -10.59
C ARG A 279 11.86 15.79 -12.06
N ALA A 280 11.02 16.51 -12.81
CA ALA A 280 11.40 17.08 -14.09
C ALA A 280 12.06 18.45 -13.90
N TYR A 281 13.14 18.71 -14.65
CA TYR A 281 13.92 19.96 -14.64
C TYR A 281 13.68 20.77 -15.91
#